data_AF-A0AAW9KHX1-F1
#
_entry.id   AF-A0AAW9KHX1-F1
#
_cell.length_a   1.000
_cell.length_b   1.000
_cell.length_c   1.000
_cell.angle_alpha   90.00
_cell.angle_beta   90.00
_cell.angle_gamma   90.00
#
_symmetry.space_group_name_H-M   'P 1'
#
loop_
_entity.id
_entity.type
_entity.pdbx_description
1 polymer ?
#
loop_
_entity_poly.entity_id
_entity_poly.type
_entity_poly.pdbx_seq_one_letter_code
_entity_poly.pdbx_strand_id
1 'polypeptide(L)' 'MNRNINLLEDESIDDLQLDNLYLIQKKSGFRFGVDAVLLSNFANVKRNHRVIDLCTGTGIV' A
#
# COMPACT_ATOMS: atom_id res chain seq x y z
N MET A 1 -4.54 16.47 7.13
CA MET A 1 -3.77 16.76 5.90
C MET A 1 -4.76 17.27 4.86
N ASN A 2 -4.62 18.50 4.36
CA ASN A 2 -5.40 18.98 3.20
C ASN A 2 -4.61 18.67 1.93
N ARG A 3 -4.71 17.42 1.45
CA ARG A 3 -4.22 17.05 0.11
C ARG A 3 -5.44 17.02 -0.80
N ASN A 4 -5.45 17.82 -1.87
CA ASN A 4 -6.42 17.66 -2.96
C ASN A 4 -6.09 16.37 -3.71
N ILE A 5 -6.60 15.25 -3.21
CA ILE A 5 -6.44 13.92 -3.82
C ILE A 5 -7.67 13.70 -4.71
N ASN A 6 -7.44 13.57 -6.02
CA ASN A 6 -8.49 13.21 -6.96
C ASN A 6 -8.74 11.71 -6.87
N LEU A 7 -9.86 11.33 -6.27
CA LEU A 7 -10.32 9.95 -6.22
C LEU A 7 -11.32 9.70 -7.35
N LEU A 8 -11.27 8.50 -7.93
CA LEU A 8 -12.37 8.01 -8.76
C LEU A 8 -13.57 7.63 -7.88
N GLU A 9 -14.78 7.59 -8.45
CA GLU A 9 -16.01 7.27 -7.70
C GLU A 9 -15.94 5.92 -6.98
N ASP A 10 -15.21 4.96 -7.54
CA ASP A 10 -15.03 3.62 -7.04
C ASP A 10 -13.76 3.45 -6.19
N GLU A 11 -13.16 4.53 -5.69
CA GLU A 11 -11.94 4.50 -4.85
C GLU A 11 -12.17 5.06 -3.44
N SER A 12 -11.39 4.56 -2.48
CA SER A 12 -11.25 5.11 -1.13
C SER A 12 -9.78 5.29 -0.79
N ILE A 13 -9.53 6.09 0.24
CA ILE A 13 -8.22 6.20 0.88
C ILE A 13 -8.29 5.40 2.18
N ASP A 14 -7.40 4.43 2.32
CA ASP A 14 -7.24 3.64 3.52
C ASP A 14 -5.98 4.16 4.26
N ASP A 15 -6.12 4.47 5.54
CA ASP A 15 -5.01 4.87 6.42
C ASP A 15 -4.29 3.60 6.90
N LEU A 16 -2.99 3.48 6.57
CA LEU A 16 -2.19 2.31 6.95
C LEU A 16 -1.75 2.35 8.42
N GLN A 17 -2.01 3.46 9.13
CA GLN A 17 -1.60 3.68 10.53
C GLN A 17 -0.09 3.52 10.77
N LEU A 18 0.70 3.72 9.71
CA LEU A 18 2.15 3.57 9.70
C LEU A 18 2.76 4.79 9.01
N ASP A 19 3.60 5.54 9.71
CA ASP A 19 4.40 6.65 9.16
C ASP A 19 3.65 7.67 8.28
N ASN A 20 2.37 7.92 8.57
CA ASN A 20 1.47 8.75 7.75
C ASN A 20 1.34 8.28 6.29
N LEU A 21 1.41 6.97 6.07
CA LEU A 21 1.17 6.33 4.78
C LEU A 21 -0.32 6.08 4.57
N TYR A 22 -0.75 6.34 3.34
CA TYR A 22 -2.13 6.21 2.90
C TYR A 22 -2.13 5.48 1.56
N LEU A 23 -3.11 4.60 1.37
CA LEU A 23 -3.25 3.82 0.14
C LEU A 23 -4.58 4.14 -0.54
N ILE A 24 -4.53 4.44 -1.84
CA ILE A 24 -5.74 4.56 -2.66
C ILE A 24 -6.12 3.17 -3.14
N GLN A 25 -7.38 2.77 -2.93
CA GLN A 25 -7.86 1.44 -3.28
C GLN A 25 -9.25 1.46 -3.87
N LYS A 26 -9.51 0.52 -4.78
CA LYS A 26 -10.86 0.27 -5.30
C LYS A 26 -11.79 -0.20 -4.17
N LYS A 27 -13.02 0.29 -4.14
CA LYS A 27 -14.09 -0.14 -3.23
C LYS A 27 -14.51 -1.58 -3.51
N SER A 28 -14.63 -1.93 -4.79
CA SER A 28 -15.08 -3.25 -5.26
C SER A 28 -14.00 -3.94 -6.10
N GLY A 29 -12.82 -4.15 -5.52
CA GLY A 29 -11.69 -4.81 -6.16
C GLY A 29 -10.78 -5.49 -5.15
N PHE A 30 -9.60 -5.93 -5.61
CA PHE A 30 -8.59 -6.47 -4.70
C PHE A 30 -8.19 -5.43 -3.65
N ARG A 31 -8.26 -5.82 -2.38
CA ARG A 31 -7.74 -5.06 -1.25
C ARG A 31 -6.69 -5.88 -0.54
N PHE A 32 -5.64 -5.23 -0.03
CA PHE A 32 -4.57 -5.93 0.65
C PHE A 32 -5.10 -6.69 1.87
N GLY A 33 -4.56 -7.87 2.10
CA GLY A 33 -4.82 -8.66 3.29
C GLY A 33 -3.72 -8.48 4.34
N VAL A 34 -3.86 -9.21 5.45
CA VAL A 34 -2.85 -9.28 6.50
C VAL A 34 -1.56 -9.93 5.99
N ASP A 35 -1.64 -10.79 4.98
CA ASP A 35 -0.51 -11.46 4.34
C ASP A 35 0.50 -10.46 3.75
N ALA A 36 0.04 -9.42 3.06
CA ALA A 36 0.89 -8.35 2.54
C ALA A 36 1.64 -7.59 3.66
N VAL A 37 0.96 -7.32 4.77
CA VAL A 37 1.55 -6.64 5.93
C VAL A 37 2.61 -7.52 6.61
N LEU A 38 2.34 -8.82 6.73
CA LEU A 38 3.32 -9.76 7.28
C LEU A 38 4.51 -9.95 6.35
N LEU A 39 4.30 -9.95 5.03
CA LEU A 39 5.36 -10.07 4.03
C LEU A 39 6.29 -8.85 4.04
N SER A 40 5.75 -7.63 4.14
CA SER A 40 6.57 -6.40 4.22
C SER A 40 7.41 -6.38 5.49
N ASN A 41 6.87 -6.83 6.62
CA ASN A 41 7.63 -6.96 7.87
C ASN A 41 8.66 -8.11 7.83
N PHE A 42 8.40 -9.18 7.08
CA PHE A 42 9.32 -10.31 6.92
C PHE A 42 10.52 -9.95 6.03
N ALA A 43 10.33 -9.09 5.03
CA ALA A 43 11.37 -8.72 4.08
C ALA A 43 12.47 -7.87 4.75
N ASN A 44 13.67 -8.46 4.92
CA ASN A 44 14.83 -7.77 5.48
C ASN A 44 15.55 -6.92 4.42
N VAL A 45 15.03 -5.72 4.15
CA VAL A 45 15.62 -4.77 3.21
C VAL A 45 16.63 -3.86 3.94
N LYS A 46 17.87 -3.80 3.44
CA LYS A 46 18.93 -2.95 3.99
C LYS A 46 19.20 -1.77 3.07
N ARG A 47 19.80 -0.71 3.65
CA ARG A 47 20.25 0.45 2.88
C ARG A 47 21.15 0.01 1.72
N ASN A 48 20.89 0.55 0.53
CA ASN A 48 21.57 0.26 -0.74
C ASN A 48 21.27 -1.11 -1.37
N HIS A 49 20.30 -1.88 -0.85
CA HIS A 49 19.78 -3.01 -1.60
C HIS A 49 19.04 -2.54 -2.86
N ARG A 50 19.19 -3.28 -3.96
CA ARG A 50 18.29 -3.20 -5.11
C ARG A 50 17.22 -4.25 -4.91
N VAL A 51 15.97 -3.81 -4.78
CA VAL A 51 14.80 -4.66 -4.53
C VAL A 51 13.80 -4.52 -5.69
N ILE A 52 12.99 -5.56 -5.87
CA ILE A 52 11.87 -5.57 -6.82
C ILE A 52 10.68 -6.17 -6.09
N ASP A 53 9.53 -5.50 -6.17
CA ASP A 53 8.24 -6.06 -5.75
C ASP A 53 7.53 -6.62 -6.99
N LEU A 54 7.26 -7.92 -6.97
CA LEU A 54 6.62 -8.66 -8.07
C LEU A 54 5.19 -8.99 -7.67
N CYS A 55 4.26 -8.87 -8.62
CA CYS A 55 2.83 -9.08 -8.35
C CYS A 55 2.26 -8.11 -7.29
N THR A 56 2.78 -6.88 -7.26
CA THR A 56 2.52 -5.84 -6.25
C THR A 56 1.04 -5.45 -6.05
N GLY A 57 0.19 -5.70 -7.05
CA GLY A 57 -1.22 -5.35 -7.01
C GLY A 57 -1.42 -3.85 -6.78
N THR A 58 -1.80 -3.47 -5.56
CA THR A 58 -2.00 -2.06 -5.17
C THR A 58 -0.74 -1.35 -4.68
N GLY A 59 0.41 -2.00 -4.61
CA GLY A 59 1.64 -1.35 -4.13
C GLY A 59 1.77 -1.34 -2.61
N ILE A 60 1.27 -2.37 -1.92
CA ILE A 60 1.21 -2.41 -0.45
C ILE A 60 2.54 -2.82 0.22
N VAL A 61 3.44 -3.53 -0.48
CA VAL A 61 4.72 -4.05 0.06
C VAL A 61 5.89 -3.12 -0.21
#